data_AF-A0A975SME5-F1
#
_entry.id   AF-A0A975SME5-F1
#
_cell.length_a   1.000
_cell.length_b   1.000
_cell.length_c   1.000
_cell.angle_alpha   90.00
_cell.angle_beta   90.00
_cell.angle_gamma   90.00
#
_symmetry.space_group_name_H-M   'P 1'
#
loop_
_entity.id
_entity.type
_entity.pdbx_description
1 polymer ?
#
loop_
_entity_poly.entity_id
_entity_poly.type
_entity_poly.pdbx_seq_one_letter_code
_entity_poly.pdbx_strand_id
1 'polypeptide(L)'
;MPENTQPLTDTYLSLMPAERQREAATVIQDAFTRALRATVEHPAQERRGVVEELLERLVAWQGSGTGEGVLLRQAVTLLGLDQWGQAYTPLVGAGALTGLSELVGALRDRLENEAACQVFFQNLAEEDEKGFTFKVQLQSALHVALWHAAIAESEAQAAQEISTHLGGLMLGLFNAMPRLGWVVVAKSMADIQTTCLEHGLAQEGLAQSVTQQLFASLAQQMPEGLRQQTLAGADEMVREWSLRHREAPASSALH
;
A
#
# COMPACT_ATOMS: atom_id res chain seq x y z
N MET A 1 26.12 -3.41 19.28
CA MET A 1 25.01 -3.68 20.22
C MET A 1 24.65 -2.34 20.86
N PRO A 2 23.39 -1.91 20.81
CA PRO A 2 22.31 -2.71 21.35
C PRO A 2 21.58 -3.53 20.28
N GLU A 3 21.45 -4.82 20.55
CA GLU A 3 20.30 -5.63 20.17
C GLU A 3 19.07 -4.92 20.74
N ASN A 4 18.45 -4.06 19.94
CA ASN A 4 17.09 -3.63 20.21
C ASN A 4 16.17 -4.49 19.33
N THR A 5 16.21 -5.80 19.53
CA THR A 5 15.21 -6.75 19.03
C THR A 5 13.96 -6.65 19.89
N GLN A 6 13.40 -5.45 19.98
CA GLN A 6 11.98 -5.33 20.31
C GLN A 6 11.25 -6.06 19.17
N PRO A 7 10.45 -7.08 19.47
CA PRO A 7 9.75 -7.80 18.40
C PRO A 7 8.88 -6.78 17.65
N LEU A 8 8.91 -6.85 16.33
CA LEU A 8 8.04 -6.10 15.43
C LEU A 8 6.60 -6.58 15.67
N THR A 9 5.98 -6.13 16.76
CA THR A 9 4.69 -6.63 17.22
C THR A 9 3.61 -5.63 16.88
N ASP A 10 2.72 -6.04 16.00
CA ASP A 10 1.47 -5.36 15.74
C ASP A 10 0.52 -5.51 16.93
N THR A 11 0.14 -4.40 17.55
CA THR A 11 -0.66 -4.41 18.79
C THR A 11 -2.15 -4.60 18.55
N TYR A 12 -2.61 -4.60 17.30
CA TYR A 12 -4.01 -4.84 16.93
C TYR A 12 -4.30 -6.26 16.50
N LEU A 13 -3.35 -7.20 16.62
CA LEU A 13 -3.56 -8.61 16.25
C LEU A 13 -4.73 -9.29 16.99
N SER A 14 -5.03 -8.87 18.22
CA SER A 14 -6.18 -9.39 18.99
C SER A 14 -7.53 -8.87 18.50
N LEU A 15 -7.57 -7.68 17.90
CA LEU A 15 -8.78 -7.04 17.37
C LEU A 15 -8.99 -7.36 15.89
N MET A 16 -7.89 -7.49 15.14
CA MET A 16 -7.86 -7.83 13.72
C MET A 16 -6.61 -8.67 13.43
N PRO A 17 -6.77 -10.00 13.25
CA PRO A 17 -5.66 -10.90 12.95
C PRO A 17 -4.89 -10.51 11.69
N ALA A 18 -3.62 -10.91 11.60
CA ALA A 18 -2.70 -10.54 10.53
C ALA A 18 -3.27 -10.83 9.12
N GLU A 19 -3.92 -11.97 8.93
CA GLU A 19 -4.55 -12.36 7.67
C GLU A 19 -5.64 -11.36 7.27
N ARG A 20 -6.45 -10.94 8.24
CA ARG A 20 -7.53 -9.95 8.02
C ARG A 20 -6.96 -8.55 7.76
N GLN A 21 -5.83 -8.21 8.37
CA GLN A 21 -5.11 -6.97 8.07
C GLN A 21 -4.58 -6.94 6.64
N ARG A 22 -3.99 -8.05 6.16
CA ARG A 22 -3.53 -8.16 4.77
C ARG A 22 -4.70 -8.11 3.79
N GLU A 23 -5.78 -8.81 4.10
CA GLU A 23 -7.02 -8.77 3.31
C GLU A 23 -7.59 -7.35 3.21
N ALA A 24 -7.53 -6.56 4.29
CA ALA A 24 -7.97 -5.16 4.27
C ALA A 24 -7.24 -4.36 3.18
N ALA A 25 -5.91 -4.48 3.11
CA ALA A 25 -5.12 -3.79 2.09
C ALA A 25 -5.51 -4.21 0.66
N THR A 26 -5.76 -5.51 0.42
CA THR A 26 -6.22 -6.02 -0.88
C THR A 26 -7.61 -5.49 -1.26
N VAL A 27 -8.57 -5.54 -0.33
CA VAL A 27 -9.94 -5.07 -0.57
C VAL A 27 -9.96 -3.56 -0.83
N ILE A 28 -9.15 -2.79 -0.12
CA ILE A 28 -9.02 -1.33 -0.31
C ILE A 28 -8.38 -1.01 -1.65
N GLN A 29 -7.32 -1.72 -2.05
CA GLN A 29 -6.68 -1.54 -3.35
C GLN A 29 -7.66 -1.81 -4.51
N ASP A 30 -8.45 -2.90 -4.42
CA ASP A 30 -9.49 -3.21 -5.39
C ASP A 30 -10.53 -2.08 -5.45
N ALA A 31 -11.03 -1.64 -4.29
CA ALA A 31 -12.01 -0.56 -4.22
C ALA A 31 -11.49 0.75 -4.81
N PHE A 32 -10.26 1.15 -4.48
CA PHE A 32 -9.61 2.33 -5.05
C PHE A 32 -9.49 2.21 -6.58
N THR A 33 -8.97 1.08 -7.08
CA THR A 33 -8.75 0.85 -8.50
C THR A 33 -10.06 0.94 -9.29
N ARG A 34 -11.12 0.32 -8.78
CA ARG A 34 -12.46 0.33 -9.40
C ARG A 34 -13.09 1.73 -9.34
N ALA A 35 -12.96 2.45 -8.24
CA ALA A 35 -13.49 3.81 -8.10
C ALA A 35 -12.77 4.83 -9.01
N LEU A 36 -11.44 4.72 -9.12
CA LEU A 36 -10.64 5.53 -10.04
C LEU A 36 -11.05 5.25 -11.49
N ARG A 37 -11.09 3.97 -11.88
CA ARG A 37 -11.51 3.56 -13.23
C ARG A 37 -12.92 4.05 -13.56
N ALA A 38 -13.86 3.92 -12.63
CA ALA A 38 -15.22 4.39 -12.85
C ALA A 38 -15.32 5.90 -13.02
N THR A 39 -14.39 6.67 -12.47
CA THR A 39 -14.32 8.12 -12.69
C THR A 39 -13.83 8.46 -14.09
N VAL A 40 -12.88 7.68 -14.62
CA VAL A 40 -12.26 7.91 -15.93
C VAL A 40 -13.13 7.38 -17.07
N GLU A 41 -13.76 6.22 -16.90
CA GLU A 41 -14.41 5.48 -17.99
C GLU A 41 -15.92 5.73 -18.10
N HIS A 42 -16.59 6.13 -17.01
CA HIS A 42 -18.05 6.17 -16.96
C HIS A 42 -18.64 7.56 -16.72
N PRO A 43 -19.81 7.86 -17.30
CA PRO A 43 -20.59 9.04 -16.93
C PRO A 43 -21.10 8.93 -15.48
N ALA A 44 -21.51 10.08 -14.91
CA ALA A 44 -21.87 10.19 -13.49
C ALA A 44 -22.97 9.22 -13.01
N GLN A 45 -23.89 8.78 -13.88
CA GLN A 45 -24.92 7.83 -13.48
C GLN A 45 -24.38 6.40 -13.32
N GLU A 46 -23.59 5.93 -14.28
CA GLU A 46 -22.95 4.61 -14.22
C GLU A 46 -21.89 4.55 -13.11
N ARG A 47 -21.10 5.61 -12.94
CA ARG A 47 -20.13 5.73 -11.83
C ARG A 47 -20.81 5.55 -10.47
N ARG A 48 -21.97 6.19 -10.25
CA ARG A 48 -22.72 6.05 -8.98
C ARG A 48 -23.12 4.61 -8.71
N GLY A 49 -23.52 3.85 -9.73
CA GLY A 49 -23.81 2.42 -9.59
C GLY A 49 -22.59 1.61 -9.17
N VAL A 50 -21.42 1.89 -9.74
CA VAL A 50 -20.16 1.25 -9.32
C VAL A 50 -19.80 1.62 -7.88
N VAL A 51 -19.95 2.89 -7.50
CA VAL A 51 -19.68 3.36 -6.13
C VAL A 51 -20.62 2.70 -5.11
N GLU A 52 -21.90 2.52 -5.44
CA GLU A 52 -22.87 1.85 -4.58
C GLU A 52 -22.52 0.37 -4.38
N GLU A 53 -22.14 -0.34 -5.45
CA GLU A 53 -21.67 -1.73 -5.35
C GLU A 53 -20.41 -1.85 -4.47
N LEU A 54 -19.45 -0.93 -4.64
CA LEU A 54 -18.24 -0.88 -3.82
C LEU A 54 -18.56 -0.60 -2.34
N LEU A 55 -19.48 0.31 -2.08
CA LEU A 55 -19.94 0.62 -0.73
C LEU A 55 -20.52 -0.63 -0.05
N GLU A 56 -21.41 -1.35 -0.72
CA GLU A 56 -22.01 -2.58 -0.18
C GLU A 56 -20.95 -3.65 0.13
N ARG A 57 -19.99 -3.84 -0.79
CA ARG A 57 -18.87 -4.78 -0.59
C ARG A 57 -18.01 -4.40 0.61
N LEU A 58 -17.68 -3.12 0.78
CA LEU A 58 -16.85 -2.65 1.89
C LEU A 58 -17.58 -2.73 3.23
N VAL A 59 -18.86 -2.33 3.28
CA VAL A 59 -19.69 -2.46 4.48
C VAL A 59 -19.86 -3.94 4.88
N ALA A 60 -20.08 -4.83 3.92
CA ALA A 60 -20.14 -6.26 4.18
C ALA A 60 -18.81 -6.80 4.73
N TRP A 61 -17.67 -6.34 4.21
CA TRP A 61 -16.34 -6.73 4.70
C TRP A 61 -16.06 -6.21 6.12
N GLN A 62 -16.50 -4.99 6.44
CA GLN A 62 -16.40 -4.39 7.78
C GLN A 62 -17.25 -5.16 8.81
N GLY A 63 -18.37 -5.73 8.39
CA GLY A 63 -19.34 -6.35 9.29
C GLY A 63 -20.19 -5.33 10.04
N SER A 64 -21.05 -5.80 10.95
CA SER A 64 -22.04 -4.98 11.64
C SER A 64 -21.77 -4.83 13.14
N GLY A 65 -22.30 -3.74 13.72
CA GLY A 65 -22.24 -3.43 15.14
C GLY A 65 -21.07 -2.53 15.54
N THR A 66 -20.95 -2.28 16.83
CA THR A 66 -20.04 -1.28 17.42
C THR A 66 -18.86 -1.87 18.19
N GLY A 67 -18.59 -3.17 18.01
CA GLY A 67 -17.43 -3.83 18.62
C GLY A 67 -16.11 -3.25 18.10
N GLU A 68 -15.08 -3.24 18.95
CA GLU A 68 -13.76 -2.66 18.61
C GLU A 68 -13.16 -3.20 17.31
N GLY A 69 -13.33 -4.50 17.02
CA GLY A 69 -12.88 -5.08 15.75
C GLY A 69 -13.62 -4.55 14.51
N VAL A 70 -14.91 -4.20 14.62
CA VAL A 70 -15.69 -3.58 13.53
C VAL A 70 -15.24 -2.14 13.35
N LEU A 71 -15.10 -1.38 14.45
CA LEU A 71 -14.62 0.00 14.42
C LEU A 71 -13.21 0.10 13.84
N LEU A 72 -12.30 -0.82 14.20
CA LEU A 72 -10.97 -0.92 13.61
C LEU A 72 -11.04 -1.21 12.10
N ARG A 73 -11.92 -2.12 11.67
CA ARG A 73 -12.12 -2.40 10.23
C ARG A 73 -12.64 -1.17 9.47
N GLN A 74 -13.57 -0.42 10.05
CA GLN A 74 -14.04 0.85 9.47
C GLN A 74 -12.90 1.88 9.36
N ALA A 75 -12.10 2.02 10.42
CA ALA A 75 -10.96 2.93 10.45
C ALA A 75 -9.89 2.57 9.41
N VAL A 76 -9.50 1.29 9.27
CA VAL A 76 -8.52 0.89 8.24
C VAL A 76 -9.05 1.06 6.82
N THR A 77 -10.36 0.83 6.58
CA THR A 77 -10.95 1.10 5.26
C THR A 77 -10.83 2.58 4.89
N LEU A 78 -11.25 3.48 5.79
CA LEU A 78 -11.20 4.92 5.54
C LEU A 78 -9.75 5.41 5.39
N LEU A 79 -8.85 4.98 6.27
CA LEU A 79 -7.45 5.34 6.22
C LEU A 79 -6.79 4.87 4.92
N GLY A 80 -7.05 3.63 4.51
CA GLY A 80 -6.46 3.09 3.29
C GLY A 80 -6.93 3.81 2.04
N LEU A 81 -8.24 4.07 1.91
CA LEU A 81 -8.79 4.83 0.77
C LEU A 81 -8.24 6.26 0.73
N ASP A 82 -8.09 6.91 1.89
CA ASP A 82 -7.48 8.24 2.01
C ASP A 82 -6.01 8.23 1.56
N GLN A 83 -5.22 7.25 2.01
CA GLN A 83 -3.80 7.12 1.60
C GLN A 83 -3.64 6.87 0.10
N TRP A 84 -4.46 6.01 -0.52
CA TRP A 84 -4.47 5.82 -1.97
C TRP A 84 -4.84 7.11 -2.71
N GLY A 85 -5.87 7.83 -2.24
CA GLY A 85 -6.28 9.11 -2.80
C GLY A 85 -5.18 10.17 -2.74
N GLN A 86 -4.54 10.32 -1.58
CA GLN A 86 -3.44 11.27 -1.38
C GLN A 86 -2.24 10.96 -2.26
N ALA A 87 -1.88 9.68 -2.40
CA ALA A 87 -0.76 9.26 -3.23
C ALA A 87 -1.00 9.50 -4.73
N TYR A 88 -2.23 9.35 -5.22
CA TYR A 88 -2.54 9.51 -6.65
C TYR A 88 -2.96 10.93 -7.03
N THR A 89 -3.40 11.76 -6.08
CA THR A 89 -3.85 13.14 -6.37
C THR A 89 -2.83 13.95 -7.19
N PRO A 90 -1.51 13.94 -6.89
CA PRO A 90 -0.53 14.67 -7.69
C PRO A 90 -0.39 14.17 -9.14
N LEU A 91 -0.75 12.91 -9.40
CA LEU A 91 -0.55 12.26 -10.69
C LEU A 91 -1.75 12.43 -11.63
N VAL A 92 -2.97 12.32 -11.09
CA VAL A 92 -4.20 12.32 -11.90
C VAL A 92 -5.09 13.55 -11.68
N GLY A 93 -4.78 14.37 -10.67
CA GLY A 93 -5.59 15.50 -10.25
C GLY A 93 -6.86 15.11 -9.49
N ALA A 94 -7.37 16.05 -8.67
CA ALA A 94 -8.52 15.79 -7.79
C ALA A 94 -9.80 15.38 -8.54
N GLY A 95 -10.00 15.87 -9.78
CA GLY A 95 -11.18 15.52 -10.58
C GLY A 95 -11.26 14.03 -10.92
N ALA A 96 -10.11 13.38 -11.17
CA ALA A 96 -10.04 11.95 -11.45
C ALA A 96 -10.33 11.06 -10.22
N LEU A 97 -10.42 11.65 -9.03
CA LEU A 97 -10.73 10.96 -7.77
C LEU A 97 -12.17 11.22 -7.29
N THR A 98 -13.06 11.67 -8.18
CA THR A 98 -14.47 11.95 -7.84
C THR A 98 -15.18 10.70 -7.30
N GLY A 99 -15.06 9.55 -7.97
CA GLY A 99 -15.69 8.30 -7.51
C GLY A 99 -15.14 7.80 -6.17
N LEU A 100 -13.85 8.02 -5.91
CA LEU A 100 -13.25 7.73 -4.60
C LEU A 100 -13.84 8.63 -3.51
N SER A 101 -14.00 9.92 -3.81
CA SER A 101 -14.58 10.89 -2.88
C SER A 101 -16.05 10.58 -2.56
N GLU A 102 -16.83 10.19 -3.57
CA GLU A 102 -18.21 9.71 -3.41
C GLU A 102 -18.26 8.47 -2.50
N LEU A 103 -17.37 7.48 -2.73
CA LEU A 103 -17.27 6.26 -1.92
C LEU A 103 -16.91 6.56 -0.45
N VAL A 104 -15.89 7.39 -0.21
CA VAL A 104 -15.46 7.76 1.15
C VAL A 104 -16.55 8.53 1.87
N GLY A 105 -17.25 9.44 1.20
CA GLY A 105 -18.41 10.14 1.76
C GLY A 105 -19.50 9.17 2.21
N ALA A 106 -19.88 8.25 1.32
CA ALA A 106 -20.92 7.26 1.62
C ALA A 106 -20.52 6.29 2.75
N LEU A 107 -19.23 5.95 2.89
CA LEU A 107 -18.73 5.16 4.02
C LEU A 107 -18.82 5.91 5.35
N ARG A 108 -18.51 7.22 5.36
CA ARG A 108 -18.62 8.04 6.57
C ARG A 108 -20.06 8.17 7.03
N ASP A 109 -21.00 8.34 6.10
CA ASP A 109 -22.44 8.40 6.39
C ASP A 109 -22.99 7.10 7.02
N ARG A 110 -22.24 5.99 6.93
CA ARG A 110 -22.62 4.67 7.48
C ARG A 110 -22.00 4.37 8.85
N LEU A 111 -21.17 5.26 9.40
CA LEU A 111 -20.57 5.04 10.72
C LEU A 111 -21.63 5.15 11.82
N GLU A 112 -21.85 4.06 12.56
CA GLU A 112 -22.75 4.06 13.73
C GLU A 112 -22.15 4.79 14.94
N ASN A 113 -20.81 4.79 15.06
CA ASN A 113 -20.09 5.47 16.14
C ASN A 113 -18.82 6.13 15.58
N GLU A 114 -19.00 7.31 14.99
CA GLU A 114 -17.93 8.10 14.37
C GLU A 114 -16.81 8.43 15.37
N ALA A 115 -17.14 8.84 16.59
CA ALA A 115 -16.15 9.22 17.59
C ALA A 115 -15.23 8.05 17.98
N ALA A 116 -15.78 6.84 18.15
CA ALA A 116 -14.97 5.67 18.47
C ALA A 116 -14.15 5.19 17.27
N CYS A 117 -14.69 5.28 16.05
CA CYS A 117 -13.93 5.02 14.81
C CYS A 117 -12.75 6.00 14.67
N GLN A 118 -12.96 7.28 14.99
CA GLN A 118 -11.94 8.32 14.92
C GLN A 118 -10.74 8.04 15.84
N VAL A 119 -10.96 7.45 17.02
CA VAL A 119 -9.87 7.03 17.91
C VAL A 119 -8.98 5.98 17.24
N PHE A 120 -9.57 4.96 16.62
CA PHE A 120 -8.79 3.97 15.86
C PHE A 120 -8.06 4.61 14.69
N PHE A 121 -8.71 5.50 13.95
CA PHE A 121 -8.10 6.23 12.83
C PHE A 121 -6.86 7.01 13.28
N GLN A 122 -6.95 7.75 14.38
CA GLN A 122 -5.84 8.54 14.92
C GLN A 122 -4.68 7.65 15.39
N ASN A 123 -4.98 6.59 16.15
CA ASN A 123 -3.95 5.65 16.61
C ASN A 123 -3.23 4.97 15.43
N LEU A 124 -3.97 4.62 14.36
CA LEU A 124 -3.37 4.11 13.13
C LEU A 124 -2.49 5.16 12.44
N ALA A 125 -2.76 6.45 12.56
CA ALA A 125 -1.91 7.48 11.96
C ALA A 125 -0.64 7.77 12.78
N GLU A 126 -0.74 7.74 14.11
CA GLU A 126 0.29 8.28 15.01
C GLU A 126 1.22 7.21 15.62
N GLU A 127 0.78 5.96 15.71
CA GLU A 127 1.54 4.89 16.39
C GLU A 127 2.01 3.80 15.41
N ASP A 128 3.32 3.64 15.25
CA ASP A 128 3.95 2.67 14.35
C ASP A 128 3.40 1.24 14.48
N GLU A 129 3.19 0.78 15.70
CA GLU A 129 2.80 -0.59 16.08
C GLU A 129 1.31 -0.89 15.92
N LYS A 130 0.47 0.14 15.77
CA LYS A 130 -0.98 -0.01 15.61
C LYS A 130 -1.29 -0.38 14.17
N GLY A 131 -1.77 -1.61 13.95
CA GLY A 131 -2.10 -2.09 12.62
C GLY A 131 -0.87 -2.16 11.70
N PHE A 132 0.30 -2.45 12.27
CA PHE A 132 1.56 -2.46 11.54
C PHE A 132 1.52 -3.43 10.34
N THR A 133 0.87 -4.59 10.49
CA THR A 133 0.70 -5.56 9.39
C THR A 133 -0.09 -4.96 8.23
N PHE A 134 -1.19 -4.26 8.54
CA PHE A 134 -1.98 -3.54 7.57
C PHE A 134 -1.18 -2.44 6.87
N LYS A 135 -0.47 -1.59 7.64
CA LYS A 135 0.35 -0.50 7.10
C LYS A 135 1.41 -0.99 6.12
N VAL A 136 2.16 -2.03 6.50
CA VAL A 136 3.18 -2.64 5.63
C VAL A 136 2.56 -3.11 4.33
N GLN A 137 1.45 -3.87 4.39
CA GLN A 137 0.81 -4.42 3.21
C GLN A 137 0.18 -3.34 2.31
N LEU A 138 -0.46 -2.33 2.91
CA LEU A 138 -1.09 -1.23 2.19
C LEU A 138 -0.05 -0.39 1.47
N GLN A 139 0.98 0.06 2.19
CA GLN A 139 2.01 0.94 1.66
C GLN A 139 2.85 0.25 0.58
N SER A 140 3.23 -1.02 0.79
CA SER A 140 4.00 -1.73 -0.24
C SER A 140 3.19 -1.97 -1.52
N ALA A 141 1.89 -2.30 -1.40
CA ALA A 141 1.00 -2.41 -2.57
C ALA A 141 0.83 -1.08 -3.32
N LEU A 142 0.71 0.03 -2.58
CA LEU A 142 0.62 1.38 -3.13
C LEU A 142 1.92 1.76 -3.87
N HIS A 143 3.08 1.52 -3.27
CA HIS A 143 4.38 1.79 -3.88
C HIS A 143 4.60 0.98 -5.15
N VAL A 144 4.26 -0.31 -5.15
CA VAL A 144 4.35 -1.17 -6.33
C VAL A 144 3.43 -0.68 -7.45
N ALA A 145 2.22 -0.22 -7.12
CA ALA A 145 1.30 0.32 -8.11
C ALA A 145 1.82 1.63 -8.75
N LEU A 146 2.43 2.52 -7.94
CA LEU A 146 3.08 3.73 -8.45
C LEU A 146 4.33 3.41 -9.28
N TRP A 147 5.11 2.41 -8.87
CA TRP A 147 6.24 1.93 -9.67
C TRP A 147 5.78 1.37 -11.01
N HIS A 148 4.69 0.57 -11.04
CA HIS A 148 4.08 0.09 -12.27
C HIS A 148 3.64 1.23 -13.19
N ALA A 149 3.04 2.30 -12.63
CA ALA A 149 2.70 3.49 -13.40
C ALA A 149 3.96 4.13 -14.01
N ALA A 150 5.03 4.29 -13.23
CA ALA A 150 6.28 4.89 -13.72
C ALA A 150 6.92 4.08 -14.85
N ILE A 151 6.94 2.74 -14.77
CA ILE A 151 7.56 1.90 -15.81
C ILE A 151 6.67 1.67 -17.04
N ALA A 152 5.38 1.98 -16.94
CA ALA A 152 4.45 1.94 -18.07
C ALA A 152 4.51 3.22 -18.93
N GLU A 153 5.10 4.29 -18.42
CA GLU A 153 5.26 5.54 -19.15
C GLU A 153 6.22 5.39 -20.34
N SER A 154 5.84 6.01 -21.46
CA SER A 154 6.67 6.08 -22.66
C SER A 154 7.55 7.33 -22.72
N GLU A 155 7.21 8.34 -21.92
CA GLU A 155 7.85 9.65 -21.90
C GLU A 155 8.76 9.75 -20.68
N ALA A 156 10.04 10.05 -20.91
CA ALA A 156 11.05 9.96 -19.87
C ALA A 156 10.81 10.94 -18.72
N GLN A 157 10.26 12.13 -19.01
CA GLN A 157 9.94 13.11 -17.99
C GLN A 157 8.79 12.62 -17.10
N ALA A 158 7.66 12.22 -17.68
CA ALA A 158 6.53 11.66 -16.93
C ALA A 158 6.94 10.46 -16.05
N ALA A 159 7.72 9.52 -16.60
CA ALA A 159 8.24 8.37 -15.85
C ALA A 159 9.09 8.79 -14.64
N GLN A 160 9.96 9.80 -14.83
CA GLN A 160 10.82 10.32 -13.77
C GLN A 160 10.05 11.12 -12.71
N GLU A 161 9.00 11.85 -13.10
CA GLU A 161 8.13 12.58 -12.17
C GLU A 161 7.40 11.61 -11.23
N ILE A 162 6.80 10.53 -11.76
CA ILE A 162 6.15 9.49 -10.96
C ILE A 162 7.17 8.79 -10.04
N SER A 163 8.35 8.45 -10.56
CA SER A 163 9.42 7.82 -9.78
C SER A 163 9.94 8.71 -8.65
N THR A 164 10.08 10.01 -8.90
CA THR A 164 10.50 10.99 -7.89
C THR A 164 9.45 11.13 -6.79
N HIS A 165 8.16 11.18 -7.17
CA HIS A 165 7.04 11.18 -6.23
C HIS A 165 7.02 9.92 -5.36
N LEU A 166 7.14 8.74 -5.98
CA LEU A 166 7.26 7.47 -5.27
C LEU A 166 8.43 7.47 -4.28
N GLY A 167 9.62 7.91 -4.70
CA GLY A 167 10.79 8.04 -3.84
C GLY A 167 10.52 8.95 -2.63
N GLY A 168 9.81 10.07 -2.85
CA GLY A 168 9.40 10.99 -1.78
C GLY A 168 8.46 10.35 -0.76
N LEU A 169 7.46 9.57 -1.21
CA LEU A 169 6.56 8.83 -0.33
C LEU A 169 7.33 7.80 0.52
N MET A 170 8.21 7.03 -0.11
CA MET A 170 9.02 6.03 0.58
C MET A 170 9.98 6.66 1.61
N LEU A 171 10.62 7.79 1.27
CA LEU A 171 11.49 8.51 2.21
C LEU A 171 10.69 9.17 3.36
N GLY A 172 9.46 9.62 3.08
CA GLY A 172 8.56 10.17 4.09
C GLY A 172 8.24 9.21 5.23
N LEU A 173 8.24 7.90 4.97
CA LEU A 173 7.97 6.87 5.98
C LEU A 173 8.97 6.86 7.13
N PHE A 174 10.20 7.31 6.93
CA PHE A 174 11.17 7.42 8.04
C PHE A 174 10.77 8.49 9.06
N ASN A 175 9.97 9.49 8.66
CA ASN A 175 9.43 10.50 9.54
C ASN A 175 8.04 10.11 10.08
N ALA A 176 7.20 9.54 9.21
CA ALA A 176 5.84 9.13 9.59
C ALA A 176 5.82 7.91 10.53
N MET A 177 6.81 7.01 10.40
CA MET A 177 6.96 5.83 11.23
C MET A 177 8.42 5.69 11.71
N PRO A 178 8.87 6.47 12.71
CA PRO A 178 10.29 6.57 13.06
C PRO A 178 10.96 5.26 13.49
N ARG A 179 10.19 4.31 14.05
CA ARG A 179 10.72 3.02 14.52
C ARG A 179 10.57 1.94 13.45
N LEU A 180 9.47 1.94 12.71
CA LEU A 180 9.08 0.82 11.83
C LEU A 180 9.02 1.16 10.34
N GLY A 181 9.15 2.42 9.94
CA GLY A 181 9.06 2.86 8.54
C GLY A 181 10.10 2.22 7.64
N TRP A 182 11.29 1.91 8.18
CA TRP A 182 12.36 1.21 7.47
C TRP A 182 11.91 -0.18 6.96
N VAL A 183 11.02 -0.87 7.69
CA VAL A 183 10.49 -2.19 7.29
C VAL A 183 9.59 -2.06 6.08
N VAL A 184 8.76 -1.02 6.04
CA VAL A 184 7.84 -0.75 4.92
C VAL A 184 8.64 -0.41 3.65
N VAL A 185 9.69 0.40 3.79
CA VAL A 185 10.60 0.72 2.68
C VAL A 185 11.32 -0.54 2.18
N ALA A 186 11.87 -1.34 3.08
CA ALA A 186 12.52 -2.61 2.74
C ALA A 186 11.57 -3.56 2.00
N LYS A 187 10.34 -3.72 2.50
CA LYS A 187 9.28 -4.53 1.87
C LYS A 187 8.92 -4.02 0.48
N SER A 188 8.80 -2.71 0.31
CA SER A 188 8.47 -2.10 -0.98
C SER A 188 9.57 -2.30 -2.02
N MET A 189 10.85 -2.17 -1.61
CA MET A 189 11.99 -2.48 -2.46
C MET A 189 12.01 -3.95 -2.86
N ALA A 190 11.84 -4.84 -1.88
CA ALA A 190 11.78 -6.28 -2.13
C ALA A 190 10.63 -6.65 -3.08
N ASP A 191 9.43 -6.09 -2.89
CA ASP A 191 8.29 -6.35 -3.76
C ASP A 191 8.62 -5.95 -5.20
N ILE A 192 9.10 -4.72 -5.43
CA ILE A 192 9.50 -4.25 -6.77
C ILE A 192 10.55 -5.19 -7.38
N GLN A 193 11.59 -5.58 -6.62
CA GLN A 193 12.63 -6.50 -7.10
C GLN A 193 12.05 -7.87 -7.48
N THR A 194 11.18 -8.44 -6.65
CA THR A 194 10.55 -9.73 -6.93
C THR A 194 9.62 -9.64 -8.14
N THR A 195 8.87 -8.55 -8.31
CA THR A 195 8.02 -8.32 -9.48
C THR A 195 8.85 -8.20 -10.77
N CYS A 196 10.01 -7.53 -10.73
CA CYS A 196 10.95 -7.52 -11.86
C CYS A 196 11.44 -8.92 -12.23
N LEU A 197 11.78 -9.74 -11.24
CA LEU A 197 12.29 -11.11 -11.44
C LEU A 197 11.22 -12.07 -11.93
N GLU A 198 10.00 -11.98 -11.37
CA GLU A 198 8.90 -12.89 -11.67
C GLU A 198 8.32 -12.66 -13.07
N HIS A 199 8.18 -11.40 -13.47
CA HIS A 199 7.50 -11.04 -14.72
C HIS A 199 8.43 -10.54 -15.81
N GLY A 200 9.75 -10.54 -15.57
CA GLY A 200 10.72 -10.03 -16.53
C GLY A 200 10.53 -8.54 -16.84
N LEU A 201 10.04 -7.76 -15.88
CA LEU A 201 9.80 -6.32 -16.04
C LEU A 201 11.09 -5.52 -15.80
N ALA A 202 11.13 -4.31 -16.37
CA ALA A 202 12.22 -3.33 -16.20
C ALA A 202 13.62 -3.88 -16.48
N GLN A 203 13.75 -4.80 -17.46
CA GLN A 203 15.02 -5.42 -17.84
C GLN A 203 15.87 -4.55 -18.77
N GLU A 204 15.23 -3.63 -19.51
CA GLU A 204 15.90 -2.74 -20.46
C GLU A 204 15.17 -1.39 -20.60
N GLY A 205 15.82 -0.45 -21.29
CA GLY A 205 15.23 0.83 -21.69
C GLY A 205 14.88 1.76 -20.53
N LEU A 206 13.83 2.56 -20.73
CA LEU A 206 13.38 3.56 -19.77
C LEU A 206 12.96 2.94 -18.43
N ALA A 207 12.20 1.83 -18.47
CA ALA A 207 11.74 1.12 -17.28
C ALA A 207 12.90 0.66 -16.37
N GLN A 208 13.97 0.12 -16.96
CA GLN A 208 15.19 -0.25 -16.22
C GLN A 208 15.85 1.00 -15.60
N SER A 209 16.05 2.04 -16.41
CA SER A 209 16.72 3.28 -15.98
C SER A 209 16.00 3.93 -14.81
N VAL A 210 14.67 4.08 -14.90
CA VAL A 210 13.84 4.69 -13.86
C VAL A 210 13.86 3.86 -12.57
N THR A 211 13.81 2.53 -12.67
CA THR A 211 13.88 1.64 -11.51
C THR A 211 15.23 1.71 -10.82
N GLN A 212 16.33 1.73 -11.58
CA GLN A 212 17.68 1.86 -11.02
C GLN A 212 17.90 3.22 -10.36
N GLN A 213 17.41 4.30 -10.99
CA GLN A 213 17.49 5.65 -10.44
C GLN A 213 16.68 5.78 -9.15
N LEU A 214 15.50 5.19 -9.07
CA LEU A 214 14.69 5.14 -7.84
C LEU A 214 15.50 4.51 -6.69
N PHE A 215 16.06 3.32 -6.88
CA PHE A 215 16.81 2.63 -5.84
C PHE A 215 18.12 3.33 -5.48
N ALA A 216 18.83 3.88 -6.47
CA ALA A 216 20.04 4.67 -6.22
C ALA A 216 19.72 5.93 -5.38
N SER A 217 18.65 6.64 -5.72
CA SER A 217 18.16 7.81 -5.02
C SER A 217 17.75 7.48 -3.58
N LEU A 218 16.99 6.40 -3.38
CA LEU A 218 16.61 5.91 -2.05
C LEU A 218 17.86 5.58 -1.22
N ALA A 219 18.81 4.81 -1.75
CA ALA A 219 20.02 4.44 -1.03
C ALA A 219 20.85 5.67 -0.60
N GLN A 220 20.91 6.72 -1.44
CA GLN A 220 21.63 7.95 -1.12
C GLN A 220 20.91 8.80 -0.06
N GLN A 221 19.59 8.88 -0.11
CA GLN A 221 18.80 9.79 0.74
C GLN A 221 18.30 9.17 2.05
N MET A 222 18.34 7.84 2.19
CA MET A 222 17.97 7.18 3.44
C MET A 222 18.81 7.67 4.63
N PRO A 223 18.19 7.79 5.83
CA PRO A 223 18.91 8.10 7.05
C PRO A 223 20.07 7.13 7.29
N GLU A 224 21.26 7.65 7.59
CA GLU A 224 22.49 6.84 7.69
C GLU A 224 22.36 5.68 8.68
N GLY A 225 21.73 5.92 9.83
CA GLY A 225 21.52 4.89 10.86
C GLY A 225 20.55 3.77 10.49
N LEU A 226 19.69 3.97 9.48
CA LEU A 226 18.69 3.00 9.03
C LEU A 226 19.00 2.39 7.67
N ARG A 227 19.84 3.03 6.84
CA ARG A 227 20.15 2.60 5.47
C ARG A 227 20.59 1.15 5.38
N GLN A 228 21.58 0.75 6.17
CA GLN A 228 22.09 -0.63 6.15
C GLN A 228 21.03 -1.64 6.56
N GLN A 229 20.21 -1.29 7.56
CA GLN A 229 19.13 -2.13 8.06
C GLN A 229 18.02 -2.30 7.02
N THR A 230 17.62 -1.22 6.34
CA THR A 230 16.63 -1.26 5.26
C THR A 230 17.10 -2.12 4.10
N LEU A 231 18.33 -1.91 3.62
CA LEU A 231 18.88 -2.66 2.49
C LEU A 231 19.02 -4.16 2.83
N ALA A 232 19.57 -4.49 3.99
CA ALA A 232 19.68 -5.88 4.44
C ALA A 232 18.31 -6.55 4.60
N GLY A 233 17.31 -5.82 5.09
CA GLY A 233 15.94 -6.31 5.19
C GLY A 233 15.31 -6.60 3.81
N ALA A 234 15.54 -5.73 2.82
CA ALA A 234 15.05 -5.95 1.46
C ALA A 234 15.71 -7.19 0.84
N ASP A 235 17.04 -7.29 0.94
CA ASP A 235 17.81 -8.42 0.41
C ASP A 235 17.35 -9.76 1.02
N GLU A 236 17.09 -9.79 2.33
CA GLU A 236 16.60 -10.97 3.03
C GLU A 236 15.22 -11.42 2.51
N MET A 237 14.28 -10.48 2.31
CA MET A 237 12.96 -10.79 1.77
C MET A 237 13.04 -11.33 0.33
N VAL A 238 13.90 -10.77 -0.51
CA VAL A 238 14.14 -11.27 -1.88
C VAL A 238 14.77 -12.66 -1.86
N ARG A 239 15.69 -12.91 -0.92
CA ARG A 239 16.31 -14.23 -0.72
C ARG A 239 15.29 -15.28 -0.30
N GLU A 240 14.43 -14.97 0.67
CA GLU A 240 13.35 -15.85 1.12
C GLU A 240 12.34 -16.15 0.01
N TRP A 241 11.97 -15.13 -0.79
CA TRP A 241 11.15 -15.32 -1.98
C TRP A 241 11.84 -16.27 -2.97
N SER A 242 13.12 -16.05 -3.26
CA SER A 242 13.90 -16.87 -4.22
C SER A 242 13.99 -18.33 -3.79
N LEU A 243 14.16 -18.60 -2.49
CA LEU A 243 14.18 -19.97 -1.96
C LEU A 243 12.83 -20.66 -2.15
N ARG A 244 11.72 -19.98 -1.81
CA ARG A 244 10.36 -20.52 -2.00
C ARG A 244 10.06 -20.85 -3.47
N HIS A 245 10.56 -20.03 -4.41
CA HIS A 245 10.35 -20.25 -5.85
C HIS A 245 11.24 -21.35 -6.44
N ARG A 246 12.40 -21.64 -5.83
CA ARG A 246 13.26 -22.78 -6.22
C ARG A 246 12.78 -24.09 -5.62
N GLU A 247 12.15 -24.06 -4.45
CA GLU A 247 11.64 -25.23 -3.73
C GLU A 247 10.23 -25.65 -4.17
N ALA A 248 9.50 -24.78 -4.89
CA ALA A 248 8.24 -25.14 -5.52
C ALA A 248 8.49 -26.27 -6.54
N PRO A 249 7.93 -27.48 -6.35
CA PRO A 249 8.18 -28.59 -7.26
C PRO A 249 7.67 -28.25 -8.66
N ALA A 250 8.42 -28.68 -9.68
CA ALA A 250 7.97 -28.72 -11.08
C ALA A 250 6.80 -29.72 -11.24
N SER A 251 5.65 -29.43 -10.63
CA SER A 251 4.43 -30.21 -10.71
C SER A 251 3.46 -29.53 -11.66
N SER A 252 3.84 -29.40 -12.93
CA SER A 252 2.95 -29.11 -14.07
C SER A 252 3.57 -29.54 -15.41
N ALA A 253 4.32 -30.65 -15.40
CA ALA A 253 4.68 -31.37 -16.61
C ALA A 253 4.32 -32.84 -16.40
N LEU A 254 3.01 -33.14 -16.49
CA LEU A 254 2.38 -34.43 -16.81
C LEU A 254 0.88 -34.32 -16.48
N HIS A 255 0.07 -33.95 -17.48
CA HIS A 255 -1.20 -34.59 -17.85
C HIS A 255 -1.78 -33.93 -19.10
#